data_AF-A0A1D1ZGY2-F1
#
_entry.id   AF-A0A1D1ZGY2-F1
#
_cell.length_a   1.000
_cell.length_b   1.000
_cell.length_c   1.000
_cell.angle_alpha   90.00
_cell.angle_beta   90.00
_cell.angle_gamma   90.00
#
_symmetry.space_group_name_H-M   'P 1'
#
loop_
_entity.id
_entity.type
_entity.pdbx_description
1 polymer ?
#
loop_
_entity_poly.entity_id
_entity_poly.type
_entity_poly.pdbx_seq_one_letter_code
_entity_poly.pdbx_strand_id
1 'polypeptide(L)'
;ERGEGGEQEEKRMESAEMTVMERERLTAEMAFTDPSSIVIKIRRGLPDFLQSVKLKYVRLGYRYAALPPLHLLLLVPAALLLAAAAAWSGPLLHLGSFPVLLPADYRVDLATGLAGSAAFGALLLVYLLKRPSPVYLVDFACYKPGEELKISKEGFLEMTESTGGFSDENLDFQTRITRRSGLGDETYLPRGVQARPPNLSMAEARLEAENVMFGALDALFRKTGVDPADVGILVVNCSL
;
A
#
# COMPACT_ATOMS: atom_id res chain seq x y z
N GLU A 1 -10.86 -34.53 40.52
CA GLU A 1 -10.98 -33.05 40.43
C GLU A 1 -9.81 -32.36 39.74
N ARG A 2 -9.06 -33.01 38.82
CA ARG A 2 -7.90 -32.39 38.14
C ARG A 2 -8.03 -32.32 36.61
N GLY A 3 -9.21 -32.59 36.06
CA GLY A 3 -9.49 -32.59 34.62
C GLY A 3 -10.38 -31.44 34.13
N GLU A 4 -11.26 -30.91 34.98
CA GLU A 4 -12.23 -29.87 34.58
C GLU A 4 -11.60 -28.47 34.46
N GLY A 5 -10.52 -28.19 35.20
CA GLY A 5 -9.83 -26.89 35.14
C GLY A 5 -9.08 -26.64 33.83
N GLY A 6 -8.54 -27.69 33.20
CA GLY A 6 -7.78 -27.56 31.94
C GLY A 6 -8.66 -27.27 30.73
N GLU A 7 -9.81 -27.93 30.64
CA GLU A 7 -10.77 -27.74 29.55
C GLU A 7 -11.46 -26.36 29.61
N GLN A 8 -11.63 -25.83 30.82
CA GLN A 8 -12.21 -24.51 31.04
C GLN A 8 -11.21 -23.38 30.73
N GLU A 9 -9.92 -23.63 30.92
CA GLU A 9 -8.84 -22.70 30.58
C GLU A 9 -8.53 -22.71 29.08
N GLU A 10 -8.61 -23.87 28.43
CA GLU A 10 -8.51 -24.03 26.97
C GLU A 10 -9.66 -23.33 26.24
N LYS A 11 -10.92 -23.52 26.68
CA LYS A 11 -12.08 -22.76 26.14
C LYS A 11 -11.96 -21.25 26.36
N ARG A 12 -11.29 -20.83 27.44
CA ARG A 12 -11.07 -19.42 27.74
C ARG A 12 -9.94 -18.83 26.90
N MET A 13 -8.89 -19.60 26.61
CA MET A 13 -7.84 -19.25 25.65
C MET A 13 -8.38 -19.20 24.23
N GLU A 14 -9.20 -20.17 23.82
CA GLU A 14 -9.80 -20.23 22.48
C GLU A 14 -10.83 -19.10 22.29
N SER A 15 -11.63 -18.80 23.32
CA SER A 15 -12.50 -17.62 23.33
C SER A 15 -11.70 -16.32 23.33
N ALA A 16 -10.56 -16.26 24.02
CA ALA A 16 -9.70 -15.08 24.01
C ALA A 16 -9.01 -14.90 22.65
N GLU A 17 -8.46 -15.95 22.05
CA GLU A 17 -7.88 -15.95 20.70
C GLU A 17 -8.92 -15.58 19.65
N MET A 18 -10.15 -16.11 19.75
CA MET A 18 -11.23 -15.74 18.84
C MET A 18 -11.62 -14.26 18.98
N THR A 19 -11.66 -13.72 20.19
CA THR A 19 -11.92 -12.27 20.41
C THR A 19 -10.75 -11.36 20.01
N VAL A 20 -9.51 -11.86 20.09
CA VAL A 20 -8.30 -11.15 19.63
C VAL A 20 -8.23 -11.17 18.10
N MET A 21 -8.51 -12.32 17.47
CA MET A 21 -8.61 -12.49 16.03
C MET A 21 -9.75 -11.65 15.42
N GLU A 22 -10.86 -11.47 16.14
CA GLU A 22 -11.95 -10.58 15.72
C GLU A 22 -11.58 -9.09 15.87
N ARG A 23 -10.68 -8.74 16.80
CA ARG A 23 -10.09 -7.39 16.93
C ARG A 23 -8.98 -7.09 15.93
N GLU A 24 -8.23 -8.10 15.48
CA GLU A 24 -7.13 -7.95 14.51
C GLU A 24 -7.59 -8.04 13.04
N ARG A 25 -8.87 -8.33 12.79
CA ARG A 25 -9.46 -8.13 11.46
C ARG A 25 -9.34 -6.65 11.09
N LEU A 26 -8.40 -6.38 10.17
CA LEU A 26 -8.37 -5.19 9.33
C LEU A 26 -9.82 -4.78 9.04
N THR A 27 -10.22 -3.59 9.49
CA THR A 27 -11.58 -3.03 9.36
C THR A 27 -11.86 -2.59 7.91
N ALA A 28 -11.61 -3.50 6.98
CA ALA A 28 -12.23 -3.56 5.69
C ALA A 28 -13.66 -4.07 5.91
N GLU A 29 -14.62 -3.18 6.07
CA GLU A 29 -16.01 -3.58 5.96
C GLU A 29 -16.25 -3.94 4.49
N MET A 30 -16.40 -5.24 4.23
CA MET A 30 -16.90 -5.72 2.96
C MET A 30 -18.38 -5.37 2.88
N ALA A 31 -18.70 -4.30 2.18
CA ALA A 31 -20.06 -3.96 1.85
C ALA A 31 -20.41 -4.68 0.54
N PHE A 32 -21.16 -5.77 0.66
CA PHE A 32 -21.80 -6.41 -0.49
C PHE A 32 -22.95 -5.51 -0.91
N THR A 33 -22.72 -4.68 -1.93
CA THR A 33 -23.76 -3.79 -2.45
C THR A 33 -24.56 -4.50 -3.54
N ASP A 34 -23.88 -5.38 -4.30
CA ASP A 34 -24.43 -6.20 -5.39
C ASP A 34 -23.77 -7.61 -5.38
N PRO A 35 -24.39 -8.65 -5.96
CA PRO A 35 -23.85 -10.02 -5.98
C PRO A 35 -22.52 -10.17 -6.76
N SER A 36 -22.18 -9.22 -7.64
CA SER A 36 -21.02 -9.27 -8.54
C SER A 36 -19.86 -8.34 -8.14
N SER A 37 -19.98 -7.59 -7.04
CA SER A 37 -18.93 -6.66 -6.63
C SER A 37 -18.73 -6.62 -5.12
N ILE A 38 -17.47 -6.77 -4.69
CA ILE A 38 -17.09 -6.53 -3.29
C ILE A 38 -16.58 -5.10 -3.20
N VAL A 39 -17.34 -4.25 -2.51
CA VAL A 39 -16.85 -2.93 -2.12
C VAL A 39 -16.17 -3.07 -0.78
N ILE A 40 -14.84 -3.04 -0.79
CA ILE A 40 -14.07 -2.90 0.44
C ILE A 40 -14.14 -1.44 0.87
N LYS A 41 -15.03 -1.14 1.81
CA LYS A 41 -15.03 0.13 2.52
C LYS A 41 -13.92 0.07 3.56
N ILE A 42 -12.77 0.63 3.21
CA ILE A 42 -11.76 0.95 4.21
C ILE A 42 -12.36 2.07 5.06
N ARG A 43 -12.87 1.76 6.25
CA ARG A 43 -13.19 2.81 7.21
C ARG A 43 -11.89 3.55 7.47
N ARG A 44 -11.91 4.88 7.36
CA ARG A 44 -10.80 5.76 7.78
C ARG A 44 -10.65 5.79 9.31
N GLY A 45 -10.73 4.65 9.98
CA GLY A 45 -9.95 4.48 11.20
C GLY A 45 -8.52 4.29 10.72
N LEU A 46 -7.65 5.27 10.97
CA LEU A 46 -6.21 5.02 10.83
C LEU A 46 -5.94 3.70 11.59
N PRO A 47 -5.44 2.63 10.94
CA PRO A 47 -5.04 1.44 11.68
C PRO A 47 -4.06 1.88 12.75
N ASP A 48 -4.09 1.25 13.93
CA ASP A 48 -3.15 1.60 15.00
C ASP A 48 -1.73 1.26 14.50
N PHE A 49 -1.07 2.25 13.91
CA PHE A 49 0.22 2.11 13.21
C PHE A 49 1.35 1.69 14.16
N LEU A 50 1.06 1.61 15.46
CA LEU A 50 1.95 1.08 16.47
C LEU A 50 2.10 -0.45 16.40
N GLN A 51 1.15 -1.19 15.80
CA GLN A 51 1.17 -2.66 15.84
C GLN A 51 1.67 -3.37 14.55
N SER A 52 1.61 -2.77 13.36
CA SER A 52 1.90 -3.55 12.12
C SER A 52 2.71 -2.87 11.02
N VAL A 53 3.35 -1.72 11.27
CA VAL A 53 4.20 -1.14 10.24
C VAL A 53 5.59 -1.76 10.30
N LYS A 54 5.95 -2.58 9.29
CA LYS A 54 7.35 -2.89 9.01
C LYS A 54 8.12 -1.56 9.00
N LEU A 55 9.03 -1.36 9.96
CA LEU A 55 9.78 -0.12 10.21
C LEU A 55 10.41 0.52 8.95
N LYS A 56 10.59 -0.28 7.89
CA LYS A 56 11.01 0.16 6.55
C LYS A 56 10.05 1.16 5.91
N TYR A 57 8.73 0.99 6.07
CA TYR A 57 7.71 1.88 5.52
C TYR A 57 7.41 3.07 6.44
N VAL A 58 7.53 2.91 7.78
CA VAL A 58 7.51 4.05 8.72
C VAL A 58 8.67 5.00 8.41
N ARG A 59 9.89 4.49 8.21
CA ARG A 59 11.05 5.33 7.85
C ARG A 59 10.85 6.10 6.55
N LEU A 60 10.16 5.49 5.58
CA LEU A 60 9.84 6.16 4.32
C LEU A 60 8.77 7.24 4.52
N GLY A 61 7.71 6.92 5.29
CA GLY A 61 6.69 7.88 5.70
C GLY A 61 7.24 9.03 6.54
N TYR A 62 8.18 8.78 7.45
CA TYR A 62 8.86 9.81 8.23
C TYR A 62 9.71 10.72 7.35
N ARG A 63 10.34 10.19 6.29
CA ARG A 63 11.04 11.00 5.27
C ARG A 63 10.10 11.90 4.46
N TYR A 64 8.82 11.54 4.33
CA TYR A 64 7.82 12.31 3.57
C TYR A 64 6.91 13.20 4.44
N ALA A 65 6.63 12.81 5.69
CA ALA A 65 5.80 13.54 6.63
C ALA A 65 6.62 14.51 7.48
N ALA A 66 7.87 14.17 7.80
CA ALA A 66 8.86 15.15 8.24
C ALA A 66 9.39 15.89 7.01
N LEU A 67 8.53 16.71 6.42
CA LEU A 67 9.00 17.81 5.60
C LEU A 67 8.81 19.05 6.47
N PRO A 68 9.83 19.93 6.51
CA PRO A 68 10.26 20.41 5.21
C PRO A 68 11.79 20.56 5.06
N PRO A 69 12.40 19.88 4.07
CA PRO A 69 13.49 20.47 3.30
C PRO A 69 13.15 21.91 2.95
N LEU A 70 11.88 22.32 2.76
CA LEU A 70 11.46 23.72 2.60
C LEU A 70 11.84 24.68 3.77
N HIS A 71 11.82 24.27 5.06
CA HIS A 71 12.26 25.13 6.17
C HIS A 71 13.78 25.21 6.19
N LEU A 72 14.51 24.09 6.01
CA LEU A 72 15.97 24.11 5.89
C LEU A 72 16.43 24.90 4.66
N LEU A 73 15.69 24.78 3.57
CA LEU A 73 15.89 25.47 2.30
C LEU A 73 15.58 26.97 2.38
N LEU A 74 14.68 27.40 3.25
CA LEU A 74 14.40 28.83 3.49
C LEU A 74 15.31 29.40 4.58
N LEU A 75 15.68 28.61 5.59
CA LEU A 75 16.55 29.00 6.71
C LEU A 75 17.99 29.25 6.27
N VAL A 76 18.55 28.43 5.38
CA VAL A 76 19.93 28.61 4.88
C VAL A 76 20.11 29.95 4.11
N PRO A 77 19.26 30.32 3.13
CA PRO A 77 19.36 31.61 2.45
C PRO A 77 18.92 32.78 3.33
N ALA A 78 17.95 32.60 4.25
CA ALA A 78 17.60 33.62 5.23
C ALA A 78 18.78 33.90 6.18
N ALA A 79 19.50 32.87 6.63
CA ALA A 79 20.71 33.01 7.43
C ALA A 79 21.86 33.67 6.63
N LEU A 80 22.01 33.35 5.34
CA LEU A 80 22.99 33.99 4.47
C LEU A 80 22.67 35.48 4.24
N LEU A 81 21.39 35.83 4.01
CA LEU A 81 20.92 37.20 3.85
C LEU A 81 21.07 38.01 5.15
N LEU A 82 20.77 37.41 6.31
CA LEU A 82 20.98 38.03 7.62
C LEU A 82 22.47 38.25 7.92
N ALA A 83 23.34 37.30 7.56
CA ALA A 83 24.79 37.45 7.72
C ALA A 83 25.35 38.53 6.79
N ALA A 84 24.87 38.63 5.55
CA ALA A 84 25.24 39.69 4.61
C ALA A 84 24.74 41.08 5.07
N ALA A 85 23.52 41.16 5.61
CA ALA A 85 22.98 42.39 6.19
C ALA A 85 23.75 42.83 7.45
N ALA A 86 24.12 41.88 8.31
CA ALA A 86 24.94 42.13 9.50
C ALA A 86 26.37 42.58 9.13
N ALA A 87 26.94 42.03 8.05
CA ALA A 87 28.24 42.45 7.52
C ALA A 87 28.20 43.82 6.84
N TRP A 88 27.04 44.24 6.29
CA TRP A 88 26.81 45.59 5.78
C TRP A 88 26.66 46.61 6.92
N SER A 89 26.11 46.18 8.06
CA SER A 89 25.98 46.98 9.27
C SER A 89 27.21 46.85 10.18
N GLY A 90 28.30 47.54 9.84
CA GLY A 90 29.27 47.96 10.84
C GLY A 90 29.62 49.43 10.62
N PRO A 91 29.53 50.36 11.61
CA PRO A 91 29.29 50.21 13.06
C PRO A 91 28.11 51.07 13.56
N LEU A 92 27.03 50.48 14.05
CA LEU A 92 26.02 51.23 14.85
C LEU A 92 25.66 50.57 16.20
N LEU A 93 26.16 49.37 16.49
CA LEU A 93 26.03 48.70 17.78
C LEU A 93 27.41 48.47 18.39
N HIS A 94 28.13 49.56 18.65
CA HIS A 94 29.33 49.53 19.48
C HIS A 94 28.91 49.64 20.95
N LEU A 95 28.26 48.60 21.49
CA LEU A 95 28.06 48.48 22.93
C LEU A 95 28.56 47.11 23.39
N GLY A 96 29.77 47.10 23.94
CA GLY A 96 30.28 46.01 24.78
C GLY A 96 31.02 44.89 24.05
N SER A 97 32.34 44.95 24.15
CA SER A 97 33.30 43.92 23.78
C SER A 97 33.00 42.56 24.42
N PHE A 98 32.86 41.49 23.62
CA PHE A 98 33.03 40.09 24.06
C PHE A 98 34.16 39.45 23.24
N PRO A 99 35.40 39.39 23.75
CA PRO A 99 36.52 38.83 23.01
C PRO A 99 36.80 37.40 23.48
N VAL A 100 35.96 36.42 23.14
CA VAL A 100 36.30 34.99 23.35
C VAL A 100 35.67 34.11 22.25
N LEU A 101 36.54 33.45 21.48
CA LEU A 101 36.36 32.19 20.73
C LEU A 101 36.20 32.14 19.20
N LEU A 102 36.28 33.22 18.42
CA LEU A 102 36.37 33.13 16.94
C LEU A 102 37.36 34.19 16.40
N PRO A 103 38.36 33.82 15.56
CA PRO A 103 39.29 34.79 15.01
C PRO A 103 38.56 35.83 14.17
N ALA A 104 38.89 37.09 14.41
CA ALA A 104 38.39 38.27 13.72
C ALA A 104 38.79 38.28 12.24
N ASP A 105 38.02 39.01 11.43
CA ASP A 105 38.19 39.28 10.00
C ASP A 105 37.56 38.33 8.98
N TYR A 106 36.32 37.88 9.24
CA TYR A 106 35.45 37.35 8.18
C TYR A 106 34.59 38.47 7.58
N ARG A 107 35.16 39.26 6.65
CA ARG A 107 34.38 40.23 5.84
C ARG A 107 33.88 39.53 4.58
N VAL A 108 32.59 39.17 4.57
CA VAL A 108 31.95 38.65 3.35
C VAL A 108 31.75 39.82 2.39
N ASP A 109 32.45 39.80 1.25
CA ASP A 109 32.24 40.78 0.20
C ASP A 109 30.82 40.63 -0.41
N LEU A 110 30.18 41.74 -0.76
CA LEU A 110 28.80 41.76 -1.29
C LEU A 110 28.66 40.87 -2.53
N ALA A 111 29.69 40.87 -3.40
CA ALA A 111 29.70 40.02 -4.59
C ALA A 111 29.70 38.53 -4.23
N THR A 112 30.42 38.14 -3.18
CA THR A 112 30.47 36.74 -2.70
C THR A 112 29.12 36.31 -2.11
N GLY A 113 28.45 37.20 -1.37
CA GLY A 113 27.11 36.93 -0.82
C GLY A 113 26.03 36.79 -1.90
N LEU A 114 26.06 37.65 -2.92
CA LEU A 114 25.14 37.56 -4.07
C LEU A 114 25.38 36.30 -4.90
N ALA A 115 26.65 35.96 -5.17
CA ALA A 115 27.01 34.75 -5.89
C ALA A 115 26.57 33.48 -5.14
N GLY A 116 26.78 33.42 -3.83
CA GLY A 116 26.34 32.30 -2.99
C GLY A 116 24.81 32.14 -2.96
N SER A 117 24.08 33.26 -2.85
CA SER A 117 22.62 33.26 -2.86
C SER A 117 22.04 32.84 -4.22
N ALA A 118 22.64 33.31 -5.33
CA ALA A 118 22.25 32.91 -6.67
C ALA A 118 22.53 31.42 -6.93
N ALA A 119 23.70 30.92 -6.51
CA ALA A 119 24.04 29.51 -6.60
C ALA A 119 23.09 28.63 -5.77
N PHE A 120 22.77 29.06 -4.55
CA PHE A 120 21.80 28.36 -3.70
C PHE A 120 20.40 28.36 -4.32
N GLY A 121 19.93 29.50 -4.84
CA GLY A 121 18.65 29.61 -5.55
C GLY A 121 18.59 28.73 -6.80
N ALA A 122 19.67 28.65 -7.56
CA ALA A 122 19.77 27.76 -8.72
C ALA A 122 19.73 26.28 -8.30
N LEU A 123 20.47 25.88 -7.26
CA LEU A 123 20.45 24.52 -6.72
C LEU A 123 19.08 24.14 -6.17
N LEU A 124 18.42 25.06 -5.48
CA LEU A 124 17.04 24.94 -5.03
C LEU A 124 16.10 24.71 -6.21
N LEU A 125 16.13 25.59 -7.22
CA LEU A 125 15.26 25.46 -8.39
C LEU A 125 15.45 24.10 -9.07
N VAL A 126 16.70 23.68 -9.28
CA VAL A 126 17.02 22.35 -9.83
C VAL A 126 16.46 21.23 -8.95
N TYR A 127 16.57 21.33 -7.62
CA TYR A 127 16.01 20.34 -6.69
C TYR A 127 14.48 20.24 -6.78
N LEU A 128 13.78 21.38 -6.83
CA LEU A 128 12.31 21.39 -6.96
C LEU A 128 11.85 20.85 -8.31
N LEU A 129 12.53 21.21 -9.40
CA LEU A 129 12.20 20.74 -10.75
C LEU A 129 12.54 19.25 -10.95
N LYS A 130 13.58 18.73 -10.29
CA LYS A 130 13.96 17.31 -10.36
C LYS A 130 13.22 16.44 -9.35
N ARG A 131 12.38 17.02 -8.48
CA ARG A 131 11.65 16.25 -7.49
C ARG A 131 10.62 15.38 -8.21
N PRO A 132 10.66 14.05 -8.05
CA PRO A 132 9.67 13.19 -8.67
C PRO A 132 8.28 13.52 -8.12
N SER A 133 7.30 13.65 -9.01
CA SER A 133 5.90 13.80 -8.61
C SER A 133 5.46 12.55 -7.86
N PRO A 134 4.91 12.67 -6.64
CA PRO A 134 4.41 11.52 -5.92
C PRO A 134 3.21 10.89 -6.65
N VAL A 135 3.19 9.56 -6.73
CA VAL A 135 2.08 8.79 -7.28
C VAL A 135 1.28 8.23 -6.11
N TYR A 136 -0.04 8.40 -6.15
CA TYR A 136 -0.95 8.00 -5.09
C TYR A 136 -1.95 6.98 -5.61
N LEU A 137 -2.26 5.99 -4.78
CA LEU A 137 -3.41 5.11 -4.99
C LEU A 137 -4.67 5.85 -4.52
N VAL A 138 -5.54 6.19 -5.46
CA VAL A 138 -6.80 6.90 -5.16
C VAL A 138 -7.86 5.95 -4.67
N ASP A 139 -8.06 4.83 -5.37
CA ASP A 139 -9.04 3.81 -5.03
C ASP A 139 -8.65 2.45 -5.64
N PHE A 140 -9.33 1.40 -5.20
CA PHE A 140 -9.21 0.04 -5.70
C PHE A 140 -10.56 -0.68 -5.66
N ALA A 141 -10.72 -1.66 -6.53
CA ALA A 141 -11.87 -2.56 -6.58
C ALA A 141 -11.41 -3.97 -6.95
N CYS A 142 -12.18 -4.97 -6.50
CA CYS A 142 -11.95 -6.37 -6.83
C CYS A 142 -13.25 -6.98 -7.36
N TYR A 143 -13.14 -7.77 -8.41
CA TYR A 143 -14.26 -8.55 -8.91
C TYR A 143 -14.57 -9.71 -7.96
N LYS A 144 -15.85 -9.91 -7.65
CA LYS A 144 -16.33 -11.10 -6.94
C LYS A 144 -17.14 -11.94 -7.94
N PRO A 145 -16.71 -13.16 -8.26
CA PRO A 145 -17.50 -14.03 -9.11
C PRO A 145 -18.82 -14.42 -8.44
N GLY A 146 -19.80 -14.80 -9.25
CA GLY A 146 -21.08 -15.30 -8.76
C GLY A 146 -20.92 -16.62 -7.98
N GLU A 147 -21.90 -16.90 -7.14
CA GLU A 147 -21.93 -18.07 -6.25
C GLU A 147 -21.90 -19.39 -7.02
N GLU A 148 -22.29 -19.40 -8.30
CA GLU A 148 -22.21 -20.57 -9.17
C GLU A 148 -20.76 -21.00 -9.50
N LEU A 149 -19.79 -20.12 -9.27
CA LEU A 149 -18.36 -20.39 -9.48
C LEU A 149 -17.65 -20.78 -8.19
N LYS A 150 -18.34 -20.74 -7.05
CA LYS A 150 -17.78 -21.13 -5.76
C LYS A 150 -17.61 -22.65 -5.71
N ILE A 151 -16.49 -23.10 -5.15
CA ILE A 151 -16.16 -24.51 -4.99
C ILE A 151 -15.49 -24.75 -3.62
N SER A 152 -15.91 -25.82 -2.95
CA SER A 152 -15.25 -26.29 -1.72
C SER A 152 -13.97 -27.06 -2.04
N LYS A 153 -13.12 -27.27 -1.03
CA LYS A 153 -11.94 -28.13 -1.19
C LYS A 153 -12.32 -29.53 -1.62
N GLU A 154 -13.36 -30.09 -1.01
CA GLU A 154 -13.86 -31.43 -1.33
C GLU A 154 -14.38 -31.48 -2.76
N GLY A 155 -15.16 -30.48 -3.18
CA GLY A 155 -15.66 -30.39 -4.55
C GLY A 155 -14.54 -30.29 -5.59
N PHE A 156 -13.47 -29.56 -5.27
CA PHE A 156 -12.28 -29.47 -6.14
C PHE A 156 -11.54 -30.81 -6.26
N LEU A 157 -11.36 -31.53 -5.15
CA LEU A 157 -10.69 -32.83 -5.16
C LEU A 157 -11.51 -33.89 -5.90
N GLU A 158 -12.83 -33.94 -5.66
CA GLU A 158 -13.75 -34.84 -6.38
C GLU A 158 -13.74 -34.55 -7.89
N MET A 159 -13.81 -33.27 -8.26
CA MET A 159 -13.72 -32.84 -9.66
C MET A 159 -12.40 -33.32 -10.29
N THR A 160 -11.28 -33.15 -9.59
CA THR A 160 -9.97 -33.52 -10.13
C THR A 160 -9.83 -35.03 -10.31
N GLU A 161 -10.27 -35.82 -9.32
CA GLU A 161 -10.32 -37.28 -9.41
C GLU A 161 -11.22 -37.75 -10.57
N SER A 162 -12.42 -37.15 -10.71
CA SER A 162 -13.39 -37.50 -11.75
C SER A 162 -12.92 -37.19 -13.18
N THR A 163 -11.92 -36.30 -13.33
CA THR A 163 -11.33 -35.98 -14.62
C THR A 163 -10.49 -37.13 -15.17
N GLY A 164 -10.01 -38.04 -14.31
CA GLY A 164 -9.23 -39.22 -14.71
C GLY A 164 -7.86 -38.91 -15.33
N GLY A 165 -7.39 -37.67 -15.22
CA GLY A 165 -6.13 -37.19 -15.82
C GLY A 165 -4.90 -37.31 -14.92
N PHE A 166 -5.04 -37.79 -13.69
CA PHE A 166 -3.99 -37.81 -12.66
C PHE A 166 -3.78 -39.23 -12.12
N SER A 167 -2.53 -39.58 -11.80
CA SER A 167 -2.22 -40.80 -11.05
C SER A 167 -2.57 -40.64 -9.57
N ASP A 168 -2.68 -41.76 -8.86
CA ASP A 168 -2.98 -41.77 -7.42
C ASP A 168 -1.94 -40.97 -6.62
N GLU A 169 -0.65 -41.03 -6.97
CA GLU A 169 0.39 -40.24 -6.29
C GLU A 169 0.21 -38.73 -6.49
N ASN A 170 -0.24 -38.32 -7.68
CA ASN A 170 -0.52 -36.92 -8.01
C ASN A 170 -1.76 -36.41 -7.27
N LEU A 171 -2.81 -37.23 -7.17
CA LEU A 171 -4.03 -36.91 -6.42
C LEU A 171 -3.73 -36.77 -4.92
N ASP A 172 -2.91 -37.66 -4.36
CA ASP A 172 -2.45 -37.57 -2.98
C ASP A 172 -1.66 -36.29 -2.71
N PHE A 173 -0.76 -35.94 -3.62
CA PHE A 173 0.02 -34.71 -3.53
C PHE A 173 -0.87 -33.47 -3.60
N GLN A 174 -1.79 -33.42 -4.56
CA GLN A 174 -2.74 -32.31 -4.71
C GLN A 174 -3.69 -32.20 -3.52
N THR A 175 -4.12 -33.32 -2.94
CA THR A 175 -4.93 -33.35 -1.70
C THR A 175 -4.17 -32.73 -0.54
N ARG A 176 -2.89 -33.07 -0.36
CA ARG A 176 -2.04 -32.48 0.68
C ARG A 176 -1.86 -30.97 0.49
N ILE A 177 -1.67 -30.51 -0.76
CA ILE A 177 -1.57 -29.08 -1.07
C ILE A 177 -2.90 -28.37 -0.78
N THR A 178 -4.01 -28.89 -1.28
CA THR A 178 -5.34 -28.28 -1.16
C THR A 178 -5.70 -28.05 0.31
N ARG A 179 -5.47 -29.06 1.17
CA ARG A 179 -5.73 -28.99 2.61
C ARG A 179 -4.83 -27.98 3.34
N ARG A 180 -3.63 -27.68 2.83
CA ARG A 180 -2.64 -26.79 3.47
C ARG A 180 -2.49 -25.42 2.79
N SER A 181 -3.24 -25.16 1.72
CA SER A 181 -3.13 -23.96 0.88
C SER A 181 -3.55 -22.65 1.55
N GLY A 182 -4.25 -22.72 2.70
CA GLY A 182 -4.87 -21.55 3.33
C GLY A 182 -6.13 -21.04 2.61
N LEU A 183 -6.56 -21.69 1.52
CA LEU A 183 -7.83 -21.41 0.87
C LEU A 183 -9.00 -21.95 1.70
N GLY A 184 -10.16 -21.28 1.63
CA GLY A 184 -11.40 -21.73 2.26
C GLY A 184 -12.35 -22.36 1.25
N ASP A 185 -13.48 -22.89 1.73
CA ASP A 185 -14.51 -23.50 0.86
C ASP A 185 -15.36 -22.48 0.09
N GLU A 186 -15.01 -21.21 0.23
CA GLU A 186 -15.62 -20.04 -0.39
C GLU A 186 -14.75 -19.51 -1.55
N THR A 187 -13.88 -20.36 -2.09
CA THR A 187 -12.98 -20.03 -3.21
C THR A 187 -13.70 -20.22 -4.53
N TYR A 188 -13.34 -19.44 -5.56
CA TYR A 188 -13.99 -19.49 -6.87
C TYR A 188 -13.04 -20.09 -7.91
N LEU A 189 -13.57 -20.88 -8.84
CA LEU A 189 -12.84 -21.40 -10.00
C LEU A 189 -13.54 -21.01 -11.32
N PRO A 190 -12.79 -20.84 -12.42
CA PRO A 190 -13.38 -20.50 -13.72
C PRO A 190 -14.29 -21.62 -14.25
N ARG A 191 -15.31 -21.24 -15.04
CA ARG A 191 -16.27 -22.20 -15.64
C ARG A 191 -15.56 -23.26 -16.48
N GLY A 192 -14.57 -22.87 -17.27
CA GLY A 192 -13.78 -23.80 -18.08
C GLY A 192 -13.08 -24.89 -17.25
N VAL A 193 -12.58 -24.55 -16.06
CA VAL A 193 -11.94 -25.51 -15.14
C VAL A 193 -12.98 -26.43 -14.49
N GLN A 194 -14.15 -25.90 -14.12
CA GLN A 194 -15.21 -26.66 -13.46
C GLN A 194 -16.05 -27.53 -14.42
N ALA A 195 -15.88 -27.36 -15.74
CA ALA A 195 -16.60 -28.14 -16.74
C ALA A 195 -16.26 -29.64 -16.66
N ARG A 196 -17.21 -30.51 -17.02
CA ARG A 196 -17.01 -31.96 -17.10
C ARG A 196 -17.31 -32.43 -18.54
N PRO A 197 -16.29 -32.74 -19.37
CA PRO A 197 -14.86 -32.61 -19.10
C PRO A 197 -14.39 -31.14 -19.07
N PRO A 198 -13.21 -30.84 -18.48
CA PRO A 198 -12.67 -29.47 -18.44
C PRO A 198 -12.49 -28.86 -19.84
N ASN A 199 -12.90 -27.61 -19.99
CA ASN A 199 -12.75 -26.82 -21.21
C ASN A 199 -11.73 -25.70 -21.00
N LEU A 200 -10.47 -26.00 -21.28
CA LEU A 200 -9.34 -25.07 -21.11
C LEU A 200 -9.02 -24.31 -22.42
N SER A 201 -10.06 -23.96 -23.18
CA SER A 201 -9.89 -23.24 -24.45
C SER A 201 -9.56 -21.76 -24.23
N MET A 202 -8.91 -21.15 -25.21
CA MET A 202 -8.66 -19.69 -25.22
C MET A 202 -9.95 -18.86 -25.16
N ALA A 203 -11.07 -19.41 -25.63
CA ALA A 203 -12.36 -18.74 -25.55
C ALA A 203 -12.84 -18.62 -24.09
N GLU A 204 -12.75 -19.70 -23.32
CA GLU A 204 -13.10 -19.69 -21.89
C GLU A 204 -12.16 -18.80 -21.08
N ALA A 205 -10.85 -18.88 -21.34
CA ALA A 205 -9.86 -18.02 -20.66
C ALA A 205 -10.10 -16.53 -20.97
N ARG A 206 -10.46 -16.19 -22.21
CA ARG A 206 -10.82 -14.82 -22.59
C ARG A 206 -12.10 -14.36 -21.88
N LEU A 207 -13.11 -15.22 -21.79
CA LEU A 207 -14.37 -14.91 -21.11
C LEU A 207 -14.16 -14.66 -19.61
N GLU A 208 -13.33 -15.46 -18.95
CA GLU A 208 -12.91 -15.21 -17.58
C GLU A 208 -12.21 -13.86 -17.43
N ALA A 209 -11.21 -13.61 -18.27
CA ALA A 209 -10.42 -12.39 -18.25
C ALA A 209 -11.30 -11.13 -18.44
N GLU A 210 -12.25 -11.17 -19.38
CA GLU A 210 -13.23 -10.10 -19.61
C GLU A 210 -14.12 -9.88 -18.37
N ASN A 211 -14.66 -10.96 -17.78
CA ASN A 211 -15.50 -10.86 -16.57
C ASN A 211 -14.73 -10.25 -15.39
N VAL A 212 -13.49 -10.70 -15.14
CA VAL A 212 -12.68 -10.23 -14.02
C VAL A 212 -12.26 -8.78 -14.22
N MET A 213 -11.73 -8.44 -15.41
CA MET A 213 -11.24 -7.09 -15.69
C MET A 213 -12.38 -6.07 -15.74
N PHE A 214 -13.44 -6.34 -16.51
CA PHE A 214 -14.57 -5.40 -16.60
C PHE A 214 -15.33 -5.31 -15.30
N GLY A 215 -15.56 -6.42 -14.59
CA GLY A 215 -16.22 -6.40 -13.28
C GLY A 215 -15.46 -5.56 -12.25
N ALA A 216 -14.12 -5.62 -12.24
CA ALA A 216 -13.30 -4.79 -11.36
C ALA A 216 -13.31 -3.31 -11.78
N LEU A 217 -13.17 -3.03 -13.08
CA LEU A 217 -13.15 -1.66 -13.61
C LEU A 217 -14.50 -0.96 -13.45
N ASP A 218 -15.61 -1.63 -13.75
CA ASP A 218 -16.96 -1.08 -13.58
C ASP A 218 -17.23 -0.71 -12.12
N ALA A 219 -16.84 -1.58 -11.18
CA ALA A 219 -16.95 -1.30 -9.76
C ALA A 219 -16.07 -0.10 -9.35
N LEU A 220 -14.86 0.00 -9.89
CA LEU A 220 -13.94 1.11 -9.61
C LEU A 220 -14.47 2.45 -10.13
N PHE A 221 -14.91 2.51 -11.39
CA PHE A 221 -15.42 3.75 -11.99
C PHE A 221 -16.74 4.18 -11.36
N ARG A 222 -17.63 3.23 -11.05
CA ARG A 222 -18.87 3.52 -10.31
C ARG A 222 -18.60 4.07 -8.92
N LYS A 223 -17.58 3.56 -8.22
CA LYS A 223 -17.21 4.00 -6.86
C LYS A 223 -16.55 5.38 -6.86
N THR A 224 -15.68 5.63 -7.83
CA THR A 224 -14.87 6.87 -7.87
C THR A 224 -15.55 8.01 -8.62
N GLY A 225 -16.48 7.70 -9.54
CA GLY A 225 -17.09 8.68 -10.43
C GLY A 225 -16.14 9.21 -11.51
N VAL A 226 -14.96 8.60 -11.68
CA VAL A 226 -13.99 8.96 -12.72
C VAL A 226 -14.54 8.52 -14.07
N ASP A 227 -14.51 9.42 -15.06
CA ASP A 227 -14.80 9.05 -16.44
C ASP A 227 -13.65 8.18 -16.98
N PRO A 228 -13.94 6.96 -17.51
CA PRO A 228 -12.91 6.14 -18.15
C PRO A 228 -12.11 6.90 -19.23
N ALA A 229 -12.69 7.93 -19.87
CA ALA A 229 -12.00 8.77 -20.86
C ALA A 229 -10.87 9.63 -20.25
N ASP A 230 -10.89 9.89 -18.94
CA ASP A 230 -9.85 10.64 -18.23
C ASP A 230 -8.62 9.77 -17.89
N VAL A 231 -8.71 8.44 -18.09
CA VAL A 231 -7.61 7.51 -17.83
C VAL A 231 -6.60 7.52 -18.98
N GLY A 232 -5.47 8.19 -18.77
CA GLY A 232 -4.42 8.30 -19.80
C GLY A 232 -3.55 7.05 -19.96
N ILE A 233 -3.46 6.18 -18.95
CA ILE A 233 -2.60 4.99 -18.97
C ILE A 233 -3.31 3.82 -18.31
N LEU A 234 -3.37 2.70 -19.02
CA LEU A 234 -3.84 1.41 -18.49
C LEU A 234 -2.67 0.42 -18.48
N VAL A 235 -2.37 -0.16 -17.31
CA VAL A 235 -1.39 -1.22 -17.16
C VAL A 235 -2.13 -2.50 -16.78
N VAL A 236 -1.99 -3.54 -17.62
CA VAL A 236 -2.65 -4.84 -17.41
C VAL A 236 -1.57 -5.89 -17.17
N ASN A 237 -1.80 -6.74 -16.16
CA ASN A 237 -1.04 -7.96 -15.94
C ASN A 237 -1.98 -9.15 -16.00
N CYS A 238 -1.67 -10.13 -16.83
CA CYS A 238 -2.43 -11.35 -17.00
C CYS A 238 -1.47 -12.51 -17.21
N SER A 239 -1.68 -13.59 -16.46
CA SER A 239 -1.03 -14.88 -16.66
C SER A 239 -2.13 -15.90 -16.94
N LEU A 240 -1.90 -16.79 -17.90
CA LEU A 240 -2.76 -17.94 -18.20
C LEU A 240 -2.31 -19.15 -17.39
#